data_AF-A0A7Y1LLG2-F1
#
_entry.id   AF-A0A7Y1LLG2-F1
#
_cell.length_a   1.000
_cell.length_b   1.000
_cell.length_c   1.000
_cell.angle_alpha   90.00
_cell.angle_beta   90.00
_cell.angle_gamma   90.00
#
_symmetry.space_group_name_H-M   'P 1'
#
loop_
_entity.id
_entity.type
_entity.pdbx_description
1 polymer ?
#
loop_
_entity_poly.entity_id
_entity_poly.type
_entity_poly.pdbx_seq_one_letter_code
_entity_poly.pdbx_strand_id
1 'polypeptide(L)'
;MKALVIASLALFSSCSISAAETDLIKQGEYLARAGDCVACHTAKGGKPFAGGLPMETPIGVIYSTNITPDKTGLGDYSFEDFDKAVRHGVAKNGSTLYPAMPYPSYARVSDSDMQALYAYFMKGVEPVAQENKDSDIPWPLSMRWPLAAWRWMFAPAVEAHQPQAAADPVIDRGAYLVEGLGHCGACHTPRALTMQEKALSATDGSAFLSGSAPLEGWIAKSLRGDHKDGLGSWSEEQLVQFLKTGRSDRSAVFGGMSDVVVHSMQYMSQEDLTAIARYLKSLSAVDPKDQPHQYDKQVAQALWKGDDSKPGASVYIDNCAACHRTDGHGYTRVFPALAGNPVLQTADATSLINIVLNGGTLPATHAAPSTFTMPAFAWRLSDQEVADVVSFIRGSWGNQGAPVKASDVADLRKNDLHTTSGDDLGQVTQKH
;
A
#
# COMPACT_ATOMS: atom_id res chain seq x y z
N MET A 1 45.53 -59.80 34.70
CA MET A 1 44.40 -58.93 35.14
C MET A 1 44.68 -57.55 34.55
N LYS A 2 44.07 -57.15 33.41
CA LYS A 2 42.82 -56.35 33.28
C LYS A 2 42.82 -55.15 34.27
N ALA A 3 42.63 -53.89 33.91
CA ALA A 3 41.89 -53.33 32.77
C ALA A 3 42.29 -51.86 32.46
N LEU A 4 42.04 -51.48 31.21
CA LEU A 4 41.93 -50.14 30.63
C LEU A 4 40.79 -49.32 31.30
N VAL A 5 40.97 -48.01 31.43
CA VAL A 5 39.87 -47.03 31.56
C VAL A 5 40.03 -45.98 30.45
N ILE A 6 39.03 -45.92 29.57
CA ILE A 6 38.92 -45.00 28.42
C ILE A 6 38.10 -43.78 28.87
N ALA A 7 38.59 -42.59 28.51
CA ALA A 7 37.91 -41.31 28.69
C ALA A 7 36.75 -41.14 27.70
N SER A 8 35.60 -40.66 28.18
CA SER A 8 34.45 -40.28 27.37
C SER A 8 34.34 -38.75 27.32
N LEU A 9 34.76 -38.15 26.19
CA LEU A 9 34.45 -36.76 25.87
C LEU A 9 33.15 -36.74 25.06
N ALA A 10 32.08 -36.18 25.64
CA ALA A 10 30.82 -35.96 24.95
C ALA A 10 30.93 -34.72 24.04
N LEU A 11 30.77 -34.91 22.74
CA LEU A 11 30.63 -33.85 21.74
C LEU A 11 29.19 -33.31 21.79
N PHE A 12 29.00 -32.13 22.38
CA PHE A 12 27.82 -31.31 22.13
C PHE A 12 28.00 -30.66 20.75
N SER A 13 27.32 -31.23 19.74
CA SER A 13 27.26 -30.64 18.40
C SER A 13 26.16 -29.58 18.37
N SER A 14 26.48 -28.36 18.79
CA SER A 14 25.60 -27.20 18.63
C SER A 14 25.53 -26.85 17.15
N CYS A 15 24.34 -27.00 16.54
CA CYS A 15 24.06 -26.55 15.17
C CYS A 15 24.24 -25.02 15.14
N SER A 16 25.40 -24.57 14.68
CA SER A 16 25.72 -23.15 14.60
C SER A 16 25.29 -22.66 13.22
N ILE A 17 24.30 -21.76 13.17
CA ILE A 17 23.91 -21.05 11.95
C ILE A 17 25.16 -20.33 11.42
N SER A 18 25.47 -20.51 10.13
CA SER A 18 26.64 -19.87 9.54
C SER A 18 26.41 -18.36 9.35
N ALA A 19 27.48 -17.56 9.26
CA ALA A 19 27.35 -16.13 8.98
C ALA A 19 26.60 -15.87 7.65
N ALA A 20 26.90 -16.66 6.61
CA ALA A 20 26.22 -16.57 5.31
C ALA A 20 24.72 -16.90 5.40
N GLU A 21 24.34 -17.86 6.23
CA GLU A 21 22.93 -18.19 6.48
C GLU A 21 22.21 -17.10 7.27
N THR A 22 22.89 -16.48 8.23
CA THR A 22 22.37 -15.34 8.98
C THR A 22 22.12 -14.15 8.05
N ASP A 23 23.06 -13.85 7.14
CA ASP A 23 22.92 -12.76 6.17
C ASP A 23 21.79 -13.03 5.17
N LEU A 24 21.63 -14.28 4.72
CA LEU A 24 20.53 -14.69 3.86
C LEU A 24 19.15 -14.51 4.55
N ILE A 25 19.04 -14.88 5.83
CA ILE A 25 17.81 -14.70 6.62
C ILE A 25 17.50 -13.20 6.80
N LYS A 26 18.51 -12.36 7.07
CA LYS A 26 18.32 -10.91 7.18
C LYS A 26 17.89 -10.27 5.86
N GLN A 27 18.47 -10.72 4.74
CA GLN A 27 18.03 -10.28 3.42
C GLN A 27 16.57 -10.70 3.17
N GLY A 28 16.20 -11.92 3.54
CA GLY A 28 14.82 -12.40 3.45
C GLY A 28 13.85 -11.59 4.31
N GLU A 29 14.23 -11.22 5.53
CA GLU A 29 13.45 -10.34 6.40
C GLU A 29 13.24 -8.98 5.73
N TYR A 30 14.31 -8.39 5.20
CA TYR A 30 14.25 -7.12 4.47
C TYR A 30 13.29 -7.19 3.28
N LEU A 31 13.39 -8.25 2.47
CA LEU A 31 12.53 -8.47 1.30
C LEU A 31 11.08 -8.75 1.69
N ALA A 32 10.82 -9.47 2.79
CA ALA A 32 9.48 -9.72 3.29
C ALA A 32 8.81 -8.42 3.79
N ARG A 33 9.61 -7.50 4.35
CA ARG A 33 9.17 -6.13 4.65
C ARG A 33 8.90 -5.36 3.37
N ALA A 34 9.87 -5.25 2.46
CA ALA A 34 9.71 -4.52 1.20
C ALA A 34 8.53 -5.03 0.35
N GLY A 35 8.27 -6.34 0.38
CA GLY A 35 7.14 -7.00 -0.27
C GLY A 35 5.79 -6.84 0.42
N ASP A 36 5.77 -6.17 1.58
CA ASP A 36 4.61 -5.95 2.45
C ASP A 36 3.90 -7.24 2.90
N CYS A 37 4.66 -8.34 3.02
CA CYS A 37 4.09 -9.65 3.33
C CYS A 37 3.37 -9.65 4.70
N VAL A 38 3.87 -8.88 5.66
CA VAL A 38 3.31 -8.84 7.02
C VAL A 38 1.97 -8.10 7.08
N ALA A 39 1.74 -7.07 6.26
CA ALA A 39 0.48 -6.35 6.22
C ALA A 39 -0.65 -7.26 5.75
N CYS A 40 -0.39 -8.03 4.68
CA CYS A 40 -1.39 -8.93 4.11
C CYS A 40 -1.59 -10.22 4.92
N HIS A 41 -0.51 -10.81 5.47
CA HIS A 41 -0.56 -12.10 6.15
C HIS A 41 -0.71 -12.00 7.67
N THR A 42 -1.25 -10.91 8.20
CA THR A 42 -1.49 -10.74 9.64
C THR A 42 -2.89 -10.20 9.88
N ALA A 43 -3.74 -10.98 10.56
CA ALA A 43 -5.04 -10.48 11.00
C ALA A 43 -4.90 -9.40 12.09
N LYS A 44 -5.92 -8.54 12.24
CA LYS A 44 -6.02 -7.57 13.33
C LYS A 44 -5.96 -8.27 14.70
N GLY A 45 -4.98 -7.89 15.53
CA GLY A 45 -4.73 -8.54 16.83
C GLY A 45 -4.16 -9.97 16.74
N GLY A 46 -3.88 -10.45 15.52
CA GLY A 46 -3.26 -11.75 15.26
C GLY A 46 -1.74 -11.73 15.43
N LYS A 47 -1.13 -12.90 15.30
CA LYS A 47 0.33 -13.03 15.29
C LYS A 47 0.88 -12.73 13.89
N PRO A 48 2.07 -12.12 13.77
CA PRO A 48 2.68 -11.83 12.47
C PRO A 48 2.71 -13.06 11.57
N PHE A 49 2.32 -12.89 10.30
CA PHE A 49 2.34 -13.91 9.26
C PHE A 49 1.39 -15.10 9.44
N ALA A 50 0.56 -15.13 10.49
CA ALA A 50 -0.35 -16.22 10.78
C ALA A 50 -1.64 -16.24 9.92
N GLY A 51 -1.77 -15.30 8.98
CA GLY A 51 -2.92 -15.17 8.09
C GLY A 51 -4.19 -14.66 8.78
N GLY A 52 -5.32 -14.84 8.09
CA GLY A 52 -6.66 -14.51 8.58
C GLY A 52 -7.10 -13.07 8.35
N LEU A 53 -6.34 -12.26 7.61
CA LEU A 53 -6.78 -10.92 7.23
C LEU A 53 -7.94 -11.03 6.22
N PRO A 54 -9.13 -10.45 6.50
CA PRO A 54 -10.21 -10.38 5.54
C PRO A 54 -9.89 -9.35 4.45
N MET A 55 -10.12 -9.73 3.20
CA MET A 55 -10.09 -8.82 2.06
C MET A 55 -11.45 -8.89 1.38
N GLU A 56 -12.15 -7.77 1.36
CA GLU A 56 -13.49 -7.67 0.80
C GLU A 56 -13.38 -7.69 -0.73
N THR A 57 -14.23 -8.50 -1.37
CA THR A 57 -14.36 -8.50 -2.83
C THR A 57 -15.83 -8.42 -3.21
N PRO A 58 -16.18 -7.94 -4.42
CA PRO A 58 -17.57 -7.87 -4.87
C PRO A 58 -18.33 -9.21 -4.88
N ILE A 59 -17.61 -10.33 -4.77
CA ILE A 59 -18.16 -11.69 -4.83
C ILE A 59 -18.04 -12.45 -3.50
N GLY A 60 -17.56 -11.82 -2.44
CA GLY A 60 -17.38 -12.40 -1.10
C GLY A 60 -15.99 -12.14 -0.51
N VAL A 61 -15.82 -12.45 0.77
CA VAL A 61 -14.57 -12.21 1.49
C VAL A 61 -13.56 -13.32 1.19
N ILE A 62 -12.31 -12.94 0.92
CA ILE A 62 -11.17 -13.85 0.92
C ILE A 62 -10.32 -13.59 2.15
N TYR A 63 -9.64 -14.62 2.65
CA TYR A 63 -8.78 -14.51 3.82
C TYR A 63 -7.34 -14.84 3.45
N SER A 64 -6.39 -14.06 3.98
CA SER A 64 -4.96 -14.35 3.81
C SER A 64 -4.57 -15.64 4.52
N THR A 65 -3.56 -16.33 4.00
CA THR A 65 -3.10 -17.61 4.53
C THR A 65 -2.01 -17.44 5.58
N ASN A 66 -1.86 -18.41 6.47
CA ASN A 66 -0.71 -18.56 7.34
C ASN A 66 0.53 -18.86 6.48
N ILE A 67 1.58 -18.04 6.61
CA ILE A 67 2.87 -18.21 5.92
C ILE A 67 4.03 -18.42 6.90
N THR A 68 3.73 -18.75 8.16
CA THR A 68 4.74 -19.17 9.13
C THR A 68 5.24 -20.60 8.81
N PRO A 69 6.39 -21.04 9.35
CA PRO A 69 6.89 -22.40 9.10
C PRO A 69 6.14 -23.50 9.87
N ASP A 70 4.99 -23.18 10.47
CA ASP A 70 4.09 -24.18 11.04
C ASP A 70 3.46 -25.05 9.94
N LYS A 71 3.01 -26.27 10.29
CA LYS A 71 2.34 -27.20 9.37
C LYS A 71 1.04 -26.65 8.79
N THR A 72 0.37 -25.73 9.50
CA THR A 72 -0.81 -25.01 9.02
C THR A 72 -0.49 -23.89 8.02
N GLY A 73 0.80 -23.56 7.85
CA GLY A 73 1.33 -22.62 6.88
C GLY A 73 2.33 -23.26 5.90
N LEU A 74 3.57 -22.76 5.90
CA LEU A 74 4.65 -23.18 4.98
C LEU A 74 5.42 -24.42 5.45
N GLY A 75 5.13 -25.00 6.61
CA GLY A 75 5.96 -26.05 7.22
C GLY A 75 6.24 -27.26 6.34
N ASP A 76 5.33 -27.60 5.43
CA ASP A 76 5.52 -28.70 4.47
C ASP A 76 5.90 -28.23 3.05
N TYR A 77 6.06 -26.93 2.79
CA TYR A 77 6.45 -26.41 1.47
C TYR A 77 7.93 -26.72 1.20
N SER A 78 8.26 -27.14 -0.03
CA SER A 78 9.64 -27.04 -0.52
C SER A 78 9.91 -25.61 -1.03
N PHE A 79 11.18 -25.33 -1.35
CA PHE A 79 11.52 -24.06 -2.02
C PHE A 79 10.77 -23.92 -3.35
N GLU A 80 10.67 -24.99 -4.14
CA GLU A 80 9.97 -24.99 -5.43
C GLU A 80 8.46 -24.79 -5.27
N ASP A 81 7.86 -25.32 -4.20
CA ASP A 81 6.44 -25.08 -3.89
C ASP A 81 6.22 -23.61 -3.48
N PHE A 82 7.12 -23.05 -2.67
CA PHE A 82 7.09 -21.64 -2.28
C PHE A 82 7.24 -20.73 -3.50
N ASP A 83 8.19 -21.04 -4.36
CA ASP A 83 8.46 -20.30 -5.58
C ASP A 83 7.25 -20.28 -6.54
N LYS A 84 6.62 -21.45 -6.72
CA LYS A 84 5.35 -21.58 -7.48
C LYS A 84 4.23 -20.76 -6.88
N ALA A 85 4.10 -20.73 -5.56
CA ALA A 85 3.06 -19.95 -4.90
C ALA A 85 3.28 -18.45 -5.13
N VAL A 86 4.49 -17.96 -4.88
CA VAL A 86 4.82 -16.53 -4.89
C VAL A 86 4.91 -15.96 -6.30
N ARG A 87 5.71 -16.57 -7.20
CA ARG A 87 5.95 -16.02 -8.55
C ARG A 87 4.95 -16.51 -9.59
N HIS A 88 4.44 -17.73 -9.44
CA HIS A 88 3.55 -18.35 -10.44
C HIS A 88 2.08 -18.33 -10.05
N GLY A 89 1.72 -17.94 -8.81
CA GLY A 89 0.35 -17.95 -8.33
C GLY A 89 -0.26 -19.35 -8.20
N VAL A 90 0.54 -20.38 -7.94
CA VAL A 90 0.10 -21.78 -7.82
C VAL A 90 0.42 -22.30 -6.42
N ALA A 91 -0.62 -22.56 -5.62
CA ALA A 91 -0.48 -23.14 -4.29
C ALA A 91 0.09 -24.57 -4.37
N LYS A 92 0.60 -25.09 -3.24
CA LYS A 92 1.16 -26.45 -3.16
C LYS A 92 0.20 -27.55 -3.61
N ASN A 93 -1.10 -27.38 -3.40
CA ASN A 93 -2.13 -28.32 -3.86
C ASN A 93 -2.46 -28.21 -5.37
N GLY A 94 -1.73 -27.38 -6.12
CA GLY A 94 -1.92 -27.14 -7.55
C GLY A 94 -3.02 -26.14 -7.89
N SER A 95 -3.75 -25.62 -6.91
CA SER A 95 -4.79 -24.61 -7.15
C SER A 95 -4.19 -23.24 -7.45
N THR A 96 -4.86 -22.49 -8.33
CA THR A 96 -4.49 -21.10 -8.60
C THR A 96 -4.88 -20.22 -7.39
N LEU A 97 -3.95 -19.38 -6.96
CA LEU A 97 -4.20 -18.33 -5.98
C LEU A 97 -5.15 -17.27 -6.55
N TYR A 98 -5.91 -16.62 -5.67
CA TYR A 98 -6.69 -15.45 -6.07
C TYR A 98 -5.74 -14.32 -6.46
N PRO A 99 -6.09 -13.49 -7.46
CA PRO A 99 -5.27 -12.37 -7.92
C PRO A 99 -5.17 -11.20 -6.91
N ALA A 100 -5.65 -11.40 -5.68
CA ALA A 100 -5.31 -10.56 -4.53
C ALA A 100 -3.85 -10.76 -4.07
N MET A 101 -3.28 -11.95 -4.28
CA MET A 101 -1.84 -12.15 -4.17
C MET A 101 -1.18 -11.57 -5.43
N PRO A 102 -0.24 -10.60 -5.33
CA PRO A 102 0.32 -9.90 -6.48
C PRO A 102 1.44 -10.71 -7.17
N TYR A 103 1.17 -11.99 -7.44
CA TYR A 103 2.08 -12.87 -8.17
C TYR A 103 2.47 -12.34 -9.58
N PRO A 104 1.66 -11.55 -10.31
CA PRO A 104 2.12 -10.96 -11.57
C PRO A 104 3.30 -10.00 -11.39
N SER A 105 3.33 -9.23 -10.30
CA SER A 105 4.48 -8.38 -9.94
C SER A 105 5.65 -9.24 -9.46
N TYR A 106 5.37 -10.23 -8.61
CA TYR A 106 6.42 -11.10 -8.06
C TYR A 106 7.12 -11.99 -9.10
N ALA A 107 6.54 -12.18 -10.29
CA ALA A 107 7.17 -12.89 -11.41
C ALA A 107 8.57 -12.36 -11.78
N ARG A 108 8.89 -11.11 -11.42
CA ARG A 108 10.19 -10.47 -11.66
C ARG A 108 11.23 -10.66 -10.56
N VAL A 109 10.84 -11.20 -9.41
CA VAL A 109 11.75 -11.37 -8.26
C VAL A 109 12.86 -12.36 -8.62
N SER A 110 14.09 -11.98 -8.31
CA SER A 110 15.27 -12.79 -8.60
C SER A 110 15.27 -14.11 -7.81
N ASP A 111 15.87 -15.15 -8.38
CA ASP A 111 15.96 -16.45 -7.70
C ASP A 111 16.69 -16.35 -6.36
N SER A 112 17.71 -15.49 -6.24
CA SER A 112 18.43 -15.24 -4.98
C SER A 112 17.54 -14.59 -3.92
N ASP A 113 16.71 -13.63 -4.32
CA ASP A 113 15.78 -12.98 -3.40
C ASP A 113 14.65 -13.93 -2.98
N MET A 114 14.21 -14.81 -3.88
CA MET A 114 13.26 -15.89 -3.55
C MET A 114 13.84 -16.87 -2.53
N GLN A 115 15.12 -17.24 -2.68
CA GLN A 115 15.80 -18.11 -1.70
C GLN A 115 15.97 -17.41 -0.34
N ALA A 116 16.27 -16.12 -0.34
CA ALA A 116 16.36 -15.32 0.89
C ALA A 116 15.02 -15.24 1.61
N LEU A 117 13.94 -14.92 0.89
CA LEU A 117 12.57 -14.93 1.42
C LEU A 117 12.21 -16.29 2.03
N TYR A 118 12.46 -17.39 1.30
CA TYR A 118 12.19 -18.73 1.80
C TYR A 118 13.01 -19.05 3.05
N ALA A 119 14.30 -18.70 3.07
CA ALA A 119 15.14 -18.88 4.25
C ALA A 119 14.61 -18.12 5.47
N TYR A 120 14.15 -16.87 5.28
CA TYR A 120 13.52 -16.08 6.33
C TYR A 120 12.23 -16.72 6.85
N PHE A 121 11.30 -17.10 5.98
CA PHE A 121 10.05 -17.72 6.43
C PHE A 121 10.29 -19.08 7.12
N MET A 122 11.27 -19.85 6.68
CA MET A 122 11.53 -21.17 7.26
C MET A 122 12.36 -21.15 8.54
N LYS A 123 13.19 -20.12 8.75
CA LYS A 123 14.19 -20.09 9.84
C LYS A 123 14.19 -18.81 10.68
N GLY A 124 13.66 -17.71 10.15
CA GLY A 124 13.59 -16.41 10.82
C GLY A 124 12.21 -16.06 11.38
N VAL A 125 11.15 -16.76 10.97
CA VAL A 125 9.77 -16.54 11.43
C VAL A 125 9.39 -17.58 12.49
N GLU A 126 8.80 -17.11 13.58
CA GLU A 126 8.26 -17.98 14.63
C GLU A 126 7.06 -18.79 14.10
N PRO A 127 7.03 -20.13 14.29
CA PRO A 127 5.90 -20.95 13.89
C PRO A 127 4.63 -20.58 14.67
N VAL A 128 3.51 -20.43 13.96
CA VAL A 128 2.20 -20.23 14.57
C VAL A 128 1.22 -21.27 14.06
N ALA A 129 0.76 -22.16 14.95
CA ALA A 129 -0.32 -23.09 14.65
C ALA A 129 -1.66 -22.35 14.55
N GLN A 130 -2.04 -22.01 13.33
CA GLN A 130 -3.27 -21.31 13.00
C GLN A 130 -3.79 -21.81 11.64
N GLU A 131 -4.93 -22.49 11.68
CA GLU A 131 -5.60 -22.99 10.48
C GLU A 131 -6.08 -21.83 9.58
N ASN A 132 -5.98 -22.05 8.27
CA ASN A 132 -6.48 -21.10 7.29
C ASN A 132 -8.00 -21.07 7.30
N LYS A 133 -8.58 -19.87 7.15
CA LYS A 133 -10.01 -19.70 6.99
C LYS A 133 -10.38 -19.82 5.50
N ASP A 134 -11.43 -20.58 5.22
CA ASP A 134 -12.00 -20.67 3.87
C ASP A 134 -12.62 -19.33 3.44
N SER A 135 -12.66 -19.10 2.13
CA SER A 135 -13.33 -17.92 1.57
C SER A 135 -14.85 -18.01 1.70
N ASP A 136 -15.49 -16.86 1.90
CA ASP A 136 -16.94 -16.72 1.95
C ASP A 136 -17.57 -16.64 0.54
N ILE A 137 -16.78 -16.79 -0.52
CA ILE A 137 -17.27 -16.77 -1.91
C ILE A 137 -18.17 -18.00 -2.15
N PRO A 138 -19.45 -17.82 -2.51
CA PRO A 138 -20.37 -18.92 -2.70
C PRO A 138 -20.03 -19.74 -3.93
N TRP A 139 -20.32 -21.04 -3.87
CA TRP A 139 -20.30 -21.89 -5.06
C TRP A 139 -21.38 -21.42 -6.07
N PRO A 140 -21.10 -21.36 -7.39
CA PRO A 140 -19.91 -21.86 -8.10
C PRO A 140 -18.77 -20.84 -8.28
N LEU A 141 -18.88 -19.61 -7.77
CA LEU A 141 -17.88 -18.56 -7.96
C LEU A 141 -16.54 -18.86 -7.26
N SER A 142 -16.54 -19.74 -6.26
CA SER A 142 -15.32 -20.22 -5.59
C SER A 142 -14.53 -21.30 -6.34
N MET A 143 -14.98 -21.74 -7.51
CA MET A 143 -14.23 -22.70 -8.33
C MET A 143 -12.86 -22.15 -8.73
N ARG A 144 -11.79 -22.95 -8.56
CA ARG A 144 -10.41 -22.53 -8.87
C ARG A 144 -10.00 -22.72 -10.33
N TRP A 145 -10.69 -23.57 -11.10
CA TRP A 145 -10.31 -23.84 -12.49
C TRP A 145 -10.51 -22.65 -13.45
N PRO A 146 -11.53 -21.77 -13.32
CA PRO A 146 -11.63 -20.57 -14.16
C PRO A 146 -10.48 -19.61 -13.87
N LEU A 147 -10.05 -19.51 -12.60
CA LEU A 147 -8.87 -18.72 -12.23
C LEU A 147 -7.58 -19.29 -12.82
N ALA A 148 -7.48 -20.60 -13.04
CA ALA A 148 -6.35 -21.18 -13.75
C ALA A 148 -6.29 -20.72 -15.22
N ALA A 149 -7.44 -20.70 -15.92
CA ALA A 149 -7.51 -20.17 -17.28
C ALA A 149 -7.22 -18.65 -17.33
N TRP A 150 -7.76 -17.90 -16.37
CA TRP A 150 -7.49 -16.47 -16.21
C TRP A 150 -6.01 -16.19 -16.01
N ARG A 151 -5.37 -16.92 -15.08
CA ARG A 151 -3.93 -16.80 -14.79
C ARG A 151 -3.09 -17.14 -16.01
N TRP A 152 -3.42 -18.22 -16.73
CA TRP A 152 -2.69 -18.59 -17.95
C TRP A 152 -2.75 -17.49 -19.03
N MET A 153 -3.85 -16.74 -19.11
CA MET A 153 -4.04 -15.68 -20.10
C MET A 153 -3.41 -14.34 -19.70
N PHE A 154 -3.34 -14.01 -18.41
CA PHE A 154 -2.96 -12.67 -17.94
C PHE A 154 -1.73 -12.60 -17.05
N ALA A 155 -1.29 -13.72 -16.46
CA ALA A 155 -0.04 -13.73 -15.69
C ALA A 155 1.16 -13.67 -16.63
N PRO A 156 2.16 -12.82 -16.36
CA PRO A 156 3.38 -12.80 -17.14
C PRO A 156 4.16 -14.11 -16.94
N ALA A 157 5.09 -14.39 -17.86
CA ALA A 157 6.10 -15.39 -17.62
C ALA A 157 6.96 -14.97 -16.41
N VAL A 158 7.39 -15.95 -15.62
CA VAL A 158 8.34 -15.71 -14.54
C VAL A 158 9.71 -15.52 -15.15
N GLU A 159 10.20 -14.29 -15.07
CA GLU A 159 11.46 -13.86 -15.63
C GLU A 159 12.13 -12.92 -14.64
N ALA A 160 13.22 -13.39 -14.02
CA ALA A 160 13.98 -12.57 -13.08
C ALA A 160 14.44 -11.27 -13.74
N HIS A 161 14.24 -10.15 -13.04
CA HIS A 161 14.66 -8.83 -13.50
C HIS A 161 16.11 -8.84 -13.97
N GLN A 162 16.33 -8.36 -15.20
CA GLN A 162 17.65 -8.25 -15.79
C GLN A 162 18.02 -6.76 -15.85
N PRO A 163 19.12 -6.34 -15.21
CA PRO A 163 19.58 -4.97 -15.31
C PRO A 163 19.81 -4.57 -16.76
N GLN A 164 19.25 -3.44 -17.17
CA GLN A 164 19.52 -2.93 -18.52
C GLN A 164 20.93 -2.34 -18.57
N ALA A 165 21.78 -2.83 -19.46
CA ALA A 165 23.22 -2.46 -19.52
C ALA A 165 23.52 -0.96 -19.72
N ALA A 166 22.52 -0.18 -20.17
CA ALA A 166 22.63 1.27 -20.36
C ALA A 166 21.72 2.09 -19.42
N ALA A 167 21.03 1.46 -18.46
CA ALA A 167 20.19 2.17 -17.50
C ALA A 167 21.01 2.73 -16.34
N ASP A 168 20.53 3.82 -15.74
CA ASP A 168 21.01 4.29 -14.45
C ASP A 168 20.74 3.19 -13.39
N PRO A 169 21.79 2.67 -12.71
CA PRO A 169 21.61 1.59 -11.73
C PRO A 169 20.62 1.90 -10.61
N VAL A 170 20.47 3.18 -10.24
CA VAL A 170 19.53 3.60 -9.21
C VAL A 170 18.09 3.53 -9.73
N ILE A 171 17.86 3.92 -10.99
CA ILE A 171 16.55 3.81 -11.63
C ILE A 171 16.19 2.34 -11.86
N ASP A 172 17.14 1.51 -12.29
CA ASP A 172 16.95 0.08 -12.48
C ASP A 172 16.57 -0.63 -11.17
N ARG A 173 17.26 -0.29 -10.06
CA ARG A 173 16.89 -0.76 -8.72
C ARG A 173 15.48 -0.33 -8.33
N GLY A 174 15.12 0.91 -8.63
CA GLY A 174 13.78 1.44 -8.38
C GLY A 174 12.71 0.68 -9.18
N ALA A 175 12.97 0.39 -10.45
CA ALA A 175 12.09 -0.41 -11.30
C ALA A 175 11.88 -1.81 -10.71
N TYR A 176 12.95 -2.48 -10.28
CA TYR A 176 12.86 -3.79 -9.64
C TYR A 176 11.97 -3.80 -8.40
N LEU A 177 12.09 -2.77 -7.55
CA LEU A 177 11.28 -2.66 -6.33
C LEU A 177 9.83 -2.29 -6.65
N VAL A 178 9.59 -1.36 -7.57
CA VAL A 178 8.24 -0.85 -7.87
C VAL A 178 7.42 -1.82 -8.71
N GLU A 179 8.02 -2.44 -9.72
CA GLU A 179 7.38 -3.42 -10.61
C GLU A 179 7.35 -4.83 -10.00
N GLY A 180 8.24 -5.11 -9.03
CA GLY A 180 8.41 -6.41 -8.38
C GLY A 180 7.78 -6.48 -6.99
N LEU A 181 8.62 -6.64 -5.95
CA LEU A 181 8.15 -6.88 -4.58
C LEU A 181 7.26 -5.77 -4.02
N GLY A 182 7.54 -4.51 -4.33
CA GLY A 182 6.72 -3.39 -3.88
C GLY A 182 5.35 -3.30 -4.56
N HIS A 183 5.13 -4.09 -5.63
CA HIS A 183 3.85 -4.30 -6.33
C HIS A 183 2.98 -3.05 -6.53
N CYS A 184 3.61 -1.88 -6.76
CA CYS A 184 2.89 -0.60 -6.70
C CYS A 184 1.76 -0.54 -7.74
N GLY A 185 1.92 -1.27 -8.85
CA GLY A 185 0.91 -1.45 -9.88
C GLY A 185 -0.40 -2.06 -9.39
N ALA A 186 -0.35 -2.95 -8.40
CA ALA A 186 -1.51 -3.68 -7.90
C ALA A 186 -2.62 -2.74 -7.41
N CYS A 187 -2.23 -1.57 -6.87
CA CYS A 187 -3.13 -0.50 -6.47
C CYS A 187 -3.14 0.67 -7.45
N HIS A 188 -1.99 1.09 -8.00
CA HIS A 188 -1.86 2.34 -8.76
C HIS A 188 -2.02 2.18 -10.27
N THR A 189 -2.27 0.99 -10.79
CA THR A 189 -2.57 0.76 -12.21
C THR A 189 -4.07 0.49 -12.40
N PRO A 190 -4.72 1.05 -13.44
CA PRO A 190 -6.11 0.75 -13.72
C PRO A 190 -6.28 -0.71 -14.15
N ARG A 191 -7.39 -1.32 -13.72
CA ARG A 191 -7.75 -2.69 -14.09
C ARG A 191 -8.66 -2.73 -15.33
N ALA A 192 -8.57 -3.80 -16.10
CA ALA A 192 -9.51 -4.08 -17.18
C ALA A 192 -10.82 -4.68 -16.63
N LEU A 193 -11.82 -4.88 -17.49
CA LEU A 193 -13.10 -5.49 -17.11
C LEU A 193 -12.92 -6.90 -16.53
N THR A 194 -11.89 -7.62 -16.96
CA THR A 194 -11.49 -8.94 -16.45
C THR A 194 -10.62 -8.86 -15.19
N MET A 195 -10.53 -7.70 -14.53
CA MET A 195 -9.86 -7.44 -13.25
C MET A 195 -8.34 -7.56 -13.20
N GLN A 196 -7.65 -7.86 -14.31
CA GLN A 196 -6.20 -7.76 -14.42
C GLN A 196 -5.75 -6.31 -14.54
N GLU A 197 -4.55 -6.01 -14.07
CA GLU A 197 -3.86 -4.74 -14.34
C GLU A 197 -3.69 -4.53 -15.84
N LYS A 198 -3.93 -3.31 -16.33
CA LYS A 198 -3.77 -3.00 -17.76
C LYS A 198 -2.30 -2.96 -18.21
N ALA A 199 -1.36 -2.83 -17.28
CA ALA A 199 0.07 -2.73 -17.52
C ALA A 199 0.84 -3.13 -16.26
N LEU A 200 1.92 -3.89 -16.40
CA LEU A 200 2.71 -4.40 -15.26
C LEU A 200 4.07 -3.69 -15.11
N SER A 201 4.48 -2.93 -16.13
CA SER A 201 5.76 -2.22 -16.17
C SER A 201 5.67 -0.92 -16.98
N ALA A 202 6.69 -0.07 -16.84
CA ALA A 202 6.77 1.16 -17.64
C ALA A 202 6.84 0.91 -19.16
N THR A 203 7.29 -0.28 -19.58
CA THR A 203 7.38 -0.65 -21.01
C THR A 203 6.02 -1.04 -21.62
N ASP A 204 5.03 -1.37 -20.79
CA ASP A 204 3.70 -1.76 -21.27
C ASP A 204 2.82 -0.56 -21.65
N GLY A 205 3.24 0.65 -21.25
CA GLY A 205 2.61 1.92 -21.65
C GLY A 205 2.22 2.82 -20.48
N SER A 206 1.58 3.94 -20.82
CA SER A 206 1.24 5.01 -19.85
C SER A 206 0.16 4.63 -18.84
N ALA A 207 -0.53 3.49 -19.01
CA ALA A 207 -1.48 2.98 -18.02
C ALA A 207 -0.77 2.50 -16.75
N PHE A 208 0.49 2.08 -16.82
CA PHE A 208 1.23 1.65 -15.64
C PHE A 208 1.34 2.80 -14.63
N LEU A 209 0.86 2.58 -13.40
CA LEU A 209 0.86 3.58 -12.33
C LEU A 209 0.08 4.88 -12.62
N SER A 210 -0.87 4.88 -13.56
CA SER A 210 -1.67 6.07 -13.91
C SER A 210 -2.82 6.37 -12.92
N GLY A 211 -2.87 5.67 -11.78
CA GLY A 211 -3.98 5.67 -10.84
C GLY A 211 -5.04 4.62 -11.16
N SER A 212 -5.93 4.36 -10.23
CA SER A 212 -6.97 3.34 -10.34
C SER A 212 -8.37 3.87 -10.05
N ALA A 213 -9.37 3.04 -10.34
CA ALA A 213 -10.74 3.27 -9.88
C ALA A 213 -10.84 3.04 -8.36
N PRO A 214 -11.89 3.55 -7.69
CA PRO A 214 -12.07 3.32 -6.26
C PRO A 214 -12.06 1.83 -5.89
N LEU A 215 -11.27 1.48 -4.88
CA LEU A 215 -11.21 0.18 -4.21
C LEU A 215 -11.42 0.41 -2.71
N GLU A 216 -12.40 -0.25 -2.10
CA GLU A 216 -12.72 -0.12 -0.67
C GLU A 216 -12.94 1.34 -0.21
N GLY A 217 -13.52 2.19 -1.08
CA GLY A 217 -13.74 3.61 -0.80
C GLY A 217 -12.49 4.49 -0.88
N TRP A 218 -11.42 3.98 -1.50
CA TRP A 218 -10.16 4.70 -1.70
C TRP A 218 -9.73 4.68 -3.16
N ILE A 219 -9.19 5.80 -3.61
CA ILE A 219 -8.61 5.94 -4.95
C ILE A 219 -7.10 5.97 -4.82
N ALA A 220 -6.42 5.03 -5.47
CA ALA A 220 -4.98 5.13 -5.65
C ALA A 220 -4.68 6.15 -6.76
N LYS A 221 -4.02 7.24 -6.39
CA LYS A 221 -3.67 8.34 -7.30
C LYS A 221 -2.64 7.91 -8.37
N SER A 222 -2.49 8.70 -9.42
CA SER A 222 -1.36 8.53 -10.35
C SER A 222 -0.03 8.66 -9.60
N LEU A 223 0.91 7.77 -9.90
CA LEU A 223 2.32 7.90 -9.50
C LEU A 223 3.20 8.41 -10.64
N ARG A 224 2.62 8.83 -11.76
CA ARG A 224 3.35 9.34 -12.92
C ARG A 224 3.61 10.84 -12.81
N GLY A 225 4.32 11.39 -13.80
CA GLY A 225 4.73 12.80 -13.84
C GLY A 225 3.61 13.84 -13.99
N ASP A 226 2.32 13.47 -13.92
CA ASP A 226 1.21 14.43 -13.94
C ASP A 226 1.32 15.42 -12.75
N HIS A 227 1.02 16.68 -12.98
CA HIS A 227 1.14 17.75 -11.98
C HIS A 227 -0.08 17.85 -11.07
N LYS A 228 -1.28 17.67 -11.62
CA LYS A 228 -2.57 17.85 -10.97
C LYS A 228 -2.84 16.77 -9.92
N ASP A 229 -2.78 15.51 -10.30
CA ASP A 229 -3.09 14.35 -9.45
C ASP A 229 -1.95 13.32 -9.36
N GLY A 230 -0.82 13.57 -10.05
CA GLY A 230 0.38 12.73 -10.05
C GLY A 230 1.51 13.17 -9.09
N LEU A 231 2.74 12.90 -9.51
CA LEU A 231 4.02 13.20 -8.82
C LEU A 231 4.86 14.27 -9.55
N GLY A 232 4.35 14.88 -10.62
CA GLY A 232 5.06 15.93 -11.37
C GLY A 232 5.48 17.10 -10.51
N SER A 233 4.63 17.48 -9.54
CA SER A 233 4.87 18.60 -8.62
C SER A 233 5.68 18.24 -7.37
N TRP A 234 6.06 16.97 -7.18
CA TRP A 234 6.82 16.48 -6.02
C TRP A 234 8.33 16.48 -6.30
N SER A 235 9.14 16.78 -5.28
CA SER A 235 10.59 16.51 -5.34
C SER A 235 10.90 15.06 -4.95
N GLU A 236 12.10 14.59 -5.31
CA GLU A 236 12.59 13.26 -4.89
C GLU A 236 12.64 13.16 -3.36
N GLU A 237 13.11 14.20 -2.68
CA GLU A 237 13.22 14.24 -1.20
C GLU A 237 11.87 14.14 -0.53
N GLN A 238 10.85 14.82 -1.08
CA GLN A 238 9.48 14.75 -0.57
C GLN A 238 8.89 13.35 -0.71
N LEU A 239 9.21 12.65 -1.81
CA LEU A 239 8.79 11.26 -2.01
C LEU A 239 9.47 10.32 -1.03
N VAL A 240 10.78 10.43 -0.86
CA VAL A 240 11.51 9.61 0.10
C VAL A 240 11.01 9.85 1.52
N GLN A 241 10.77 11.10 1.90
CA GLN A 241 10.20 11.44 3.19
C GLN A 241 8.80 10.84 3.37
N PHE A 242 7.94 10.94 2.36
CA PHE A 242 6.59 10.39 2.40
C PHE A 242 6.61 8.87 2.56
N LEU A 243 7.40 8.14 1.77
CA LEU A 243 7.52 6.68 1.88
C LEU A 243 8.05 6.26 3.25
N LYS A 244 9.02 7.01 3.81
CA LYS A 244 9.63 6.69 5.11
C LYS A 244 8.74 6.98 6.33
N THR A 245 7.86 7.98 6.23
CA THR A 245 7.18 8.56 7.41
C THR A 245 5.66 8.63 7.29
N GLY A 246 5.12 8.35 6.10
CA GLY A 246 3.72 8.51 5.76
C GLY A 246 3.28 9.98 5.63
N ARG A 247 4.22 10.94 5.71
CA ARG A 247 3.87 12.36 5.73
C ARG A 247 4.93 13.25 5.08
N SER A 248 4.46 14.21 4.32
CA SER A 248 5.27 15.27 3.72
C SER A 248 4.59 16.63 3.90
N ASP A 249 5.24 17.67 3.41
CA ASP A 249 4.63 19.01 3.36
C ASP A 249 3.52 19.10 2.31
N ARG A 250 3.38 18.06 1.46
CA ARG A 250 2.37 17.97 0.39
C ARG A 250 1.19 17.09 0.74
N SER A 251 1.41 15.97 1.42
CA SER A 251 0.34 15.01 1.71
C SER A 251 0.62 14.15 2.94
N ALA A 252 -0.43 13.49 3.40
CA ALA A 252 -0.47 12.44 4.38
C ALA A 252 -0.87 11.11 3.71
N VAL A 253 -0.43 9.98 4.26
CA VAL A 253 -0.99 8.65 3.92
C VAL A 253 -2.40 8.50 4.47
N PHE A 254 -3.18 7.65 3.83
CA PHE A 254 -4.54 7.26 4.19
C PHE A 254 -4.85 5.90 3.55
N GLY A 255 -5.90 5.23 4.05
CA GLY A 255 -6.34 3.92 3.54
C GLY A 255 -5.22 2.89 3.59
N GLY A 256 -5.19 1.96 2.64
CA GLY A 256 -4.19 0.89 2.60
C GLY A 256 -2.73 1.37 2.52
N MET A 257 -2.48 2.61 2.07
CA MET A 257 -1.12 3.16 2.05
C MET A 257 -0.58 3.46 3.46
N SER A 258 -1.44 3.64 4.46
CA SER A 258 -1.06 3.70 5.87
C SER A 258 -0.38 2.41 6.29
N ASP A 259 -0.98 1.26 5.97
CA ASP A 259 -0.45 -0.06 6.29
C ASP A 259 0.87 -0.32 5.56
N VAL A 260 0.94 0.00 4.27
CA VAL A 260 2.19 -0.14 3.48
C VAL A 260 3.34 0.67 4.09
N VAL A 261 3.09 1.88 4.60
CA VAL A 261 4.15 2.64 5.30
C VAL A 261 4.52 2.01 6.63
N VAL A 262 3.51 1.63 7.43
CA VAL A 262 3.72 1.09 8.79
C VAL A 262 4.39 -0.28 8.76
N HIS A 263 4.13 -1.10 7.75
CA HIS A 263 4.57 -2.49 7.73
C HIS A 263 5.73 -2.76 6.77
N SER A 264 5.90 -1.90 5.75
CA SER A 264 6.91 -2.06 4.69
C SER A 264 7.84 -0.85 4.57
N MET A 265 7.39 0.28 4.02
CA MET A 265 8.28 1.34 3.51
C MET A 265 9.17 1.97 4.59
N GLN A 266 8.72 2.08 5.85
CA GLN A 266 9.54 2.65 6.92
C GLN A 266 10.79 1.82 7.28
N TYR A 267 10.82 0.54 6.88
CA TYR A 267 11.93 -0.38 7.11
C TYR A 267 12.92 -0.44 5.95
N MET A 268 12.58 0.17 4.81
CA MET A 268 13.44 0.19 3.64
C MET A 268 14.67 1.07 3.86
N SER A 269 15.78 0.71 3.19
CA SER A 269 16.99 1.52 3.24
C SER A 269 16.76 2.89 2.58
N GLN A 270 17.58 3.87 2.94
CA GLN A 270 17.51 5.20 2.32
C GLN A 270 17.79 5.11 0.82
N GLU A 271 18.70 4.22 0.43
CA GLU A 271 19.10 3.96 -0.95
C GLU A 271 17.94 3.40 -1.78
N ASP A 272 17.21 2.41 -1.24
CA ASP A 272 16.08 1.81 -1.95
C ASP A 272 14.87 2.76 -2.02
N LEU A 273 14.61 3.54 -0.96
CA LEU A 273 13.59 4.60 -1.02
C LEU A 273 13.95 5.66 -2.08
N THR A 274 15.23 6.01 -2.20
CA THR A 274 15.72 6.94 -3.24
C THR A 274 15.59 6.34 -4.63
N ALA A 275 15.89 5.05 -4.78
CA ALA A 275 15.73 4.31 -6.04
C ALA A 275 14.26 4.30 -6.49
N ILE A 276 13.33 3.98 -5.58
CA ILE A 276 11.88 4.07 -5.83
C ILE A 276 11.49 5.49 -6.26
N ALA A 277 11.90 6.51 -5.51
CA ALA A 277 11.55 7.90 -5.82
C ALA A 277 12.05 8.32 -7.21
N ARG A 278 13.31 8.00 -7.56
CA ARG A 278 13.89 8.31 -8.87
C ARG A 278 13.22 7.58 -10.01
N TYR A 279 12.92 6.29 -9.83
CA TYR A 279 12.18 5.53 -10.83
C TYR A 279 10.80 6.13 -11.07
N LEU A 280 10.03 6.44 -10.02
CA LEU A 280 8.72 7.08 -10.15
C LEU A 280 8.83 8.46 -10.85
N LYS A 281 9.85 9.26 -10.51
CA LYS A 281 10.11 10.56 -11.17
C LYS A 281 10.56 10.43 -12.62
N SER A 282 11.07 9.27 -13.04
CA SER A 282 11.43 8.98 -14.43
C SER A 282 10.20 8.74 -15.33
N LEU A 283 9.03 8.46 -14.74
CA LEU A 283 7.80 8.17 -15.47
C LEU A 283 7.15 9.44 -16.02
N SER A 284 7.06 9.55 -17.34
CA SER A 284 6.35 10.65 -18.01
C SER A 284 4.88 10.72 -17.59
N ALA A 285 4.34 11.94 -17.54
CA ALA A 285 2.92 12.23 -17.34
C ALA A 285 2.03 11.49 -18.35
N VAL A 286 0.82 11.13 -17.93
CA VAL A 286 -0.22 10.61 -18.84
C VAL A 286 -0.74 11.73 -19.73
N ASP A 287 -0.95 12.93 -19.16
CA ASP A 287 -1.28 14.14 -19.90
C ASP A 287 -0.08 15.10 -19.94
N PRO A 288 0.68 15.16 -21.05
CA PRO A 288 1.81 16.08 -21.19
C PRO A 288 1.43 17.56 -21.15
N LYS A 289 0.14 17.90 -21.27
CA LYS A 289 -0.35 19.28 -21.22
C LYS A 289 -0.76 19.71 -19.81
N ASP A 290 -0.78 18.78 -18.87
CA ASP A 290 -1.11 19.10 -17.49
C ASP A 290 -0.16 20.16 -16.93
N GLN A 291 -0.70 21.10 -16.15
CA GLN A 291 0.02 22.27 -15.70
C GLN A 291 0.25 22.22 -14.19
N PRO A 292 1.40 22.72 -13.70
CA PRO A 292 1.61 22.90 -12.27
C PRO A 292 0.49 23.72 -11.62
N HIS A 293 0.07 23.28 -10.44
CA HIS A 293 -0.88 24.02 -9.62
C HIS A 293 -0.39 25.46 -9.36
N GLN A 294 -1.28 26.43 -9.55
CA GLN A 294 -1.04 27.82 -9.21
C GLN A 294 -1.95 28.24 -8.06
N TYR A 295 -1.33 28.69 -6.97
CA TYR A 295 -2.05 29.12 -5.78
C TYR A 295 -2.90 30.37 -6.04
N ASP A 296 -4.18 30.30 -5.67
CA ASP A 296 -5.09 31.46 -5.69
C ASP A 296 -5.42 31.94 -4.26
N LYS A 297 -4.98 33.16 -3.93
CA LYS A 297 -5.21 33.78 -2.63
C LYS A 297 -6.63 34.32 -2.41
N GLN A 298 -7.49 34.38 -3.43
CA GLN A 298 -8.81 35.02 -3.34
C GLN A 298 -9.66 34.44 -2.20
N VAL A 299 -9.73 33.11 -2.09
CA VAL A 299 -10.49 32.44 -1.03
C VAL A 299 -9.94 32.79 0.35
N ALA A 300 -8.62 32.70 0.54
CA ALA A 300 -7.98 33.05 1.81
C ALA A 300 -8.30 34.50 2.23
N GLN A 301 -8.23 35.43 1.28
CA GLN A 301 -8.53 36.85 1.50
C GLN A 301 -10.01 37.11 1.83
N ALA A 302 -10.94 36.35 1.24
CA ALA A 302 -12.36 36.42 1.58
C ALA A 302 -12.62 35.95 3.01
N LEU A 303 -12.12 34.75 3.37
CA LEU A 303 -12.30 34.19 4.71
C LEU A 303 -11.66 35.07 5.80
N TRP A 304 -10.49 35.68 5.55
CA TRP A 304 -9.87 36.62 6.51
C TRP A 304 -10.66 37.91 6.72
N LYS A 305 -11.50 38.30 5.75
CA LYS A 305 -12.42 39.44 5.88
C LYS A 305 -13.77 39.04 6.49
N GLY A 306 -13.95 37.76 6.85
CA GLY A 306 -15.21 37.21 7.33
C GLY A 306 -16.25 37.00 6.23
N ASP A 307 -15.83 36.87 4.96
CA ASP A 307 -16.72 36.49 3.86
C ASP A 307 -16.66 34.98 3.64
N ASP A 308 -17.66 34.28 4.16
CA ASP A 308 -17.91 32.86 4.03
C ASP A 308 -19.20 32.57 3.24
N SER A 309 -19.61 33.49 2.38
CA SER A 309 -20.86 33.41 1.60
C SER A 309 -20.88 32.30 0.54
N LYS A 310 -19.71 31.74 0.18
CA LYS A 310 -19.63 30.61 -0.76
C LYS A 310 -20.17 29.34 -0.11
N PRO A 311 -20.94 28.50 -0.84
CA PRO A 311 -21.38 27.20 -0.33
C PRO A 311 -20.21 26.39 0.22
N GLY A 312 -20.37 25.84 1.43
CA GLY A 312 -19.36 25.05 2.14
C GLY A 312 -18.30 25.87 2.90
N ALA A 313 -18.21 27.19 2.72
CA ALA A 313 -17.19 28.00 3.38
C ALA A 313 -17.40 28.12 4.90
N SER A 314 -18.63 28.35 5.36
CA SER A 314 -18.94 28.36 6.81
C SER A 314 -18.64 27.01 7.45
N VAL A 315 -19.06 25.91 6.80
CA VAL A 315 -18.77 24.54 7.26
C VAL A 315 -17.25 24.33 7.36
N TYR A 316 -16.48 24.80 6.38
CA TYR A 316 -15.02 24.74 6.38
C TYR A 316 -14.40 25.52 7.56
N ILE A 317 -14.85 26.75 7.79
CA ILE A 317 -14.35 27.58 8.90
C ILE A 317 -14.62 26.89 10.24
N ASP A 318 -15.84 26.43 10.45
CA ASP A 318 -16.29 25.90 11.74
C ASP A 318 -15.66 24.55 12.09
N ASN A 319 -15.33 23.73 11.08
CA ASN A 319 -14.96 22.33 11.28
C ASN A 319 -13.53 21.98 10.83
N CYS A 320 -12.94 22.72 9.89
CA CYS A 320 -11.70 22.31 9.21
C CYS A 320 -10.55 23.33 9.36
N ALA A 321 -10.86 24.62 9.37
CA ALA A 321 -9.87 25.69 9.23
C ALA A 321 -8.88 25.78 10.41
N ALA A 322 -9.24 25.30 11.60
CA ALA A 322 -8.32 25.26 12.75
C ALA A 322 -7.06 24.44 12.46
N CYS A 323 -7.19 23.34 11.70
CA CYS A 323 -6.10 22.45 11.34
C CYS A 323 -5.55 22.73 9.94
N HIS A 324 -6.43 22.98 8.95
CA HIS A 324 -6.03 23.15 7.55
C HIS A 324 -5.79 24.60 7.14
N ARG A 325 -6.07 25.56 8.03
CA ARG A 325 -5.97 27.02 7.85
C ARG A 325 -6.89 27.58 6.77
N THR A 326 -7.25 28.85 6.88
CA THR A 326 -8.07 29.53 5.86
C THR A 326 -7.34 29.74 4.53
N ASP A 327 -6.01 29.63 4.52
CA ASP A 327 -5.18 29.68 3.32
C ASP A 327 -4.91 28.30 2.70
N GLY A 328 -5.44 27.22 3.29
CA GLY A 328 -5.32 25.85 2.78
C GLY A 328 -3.93 25.24 2.87
N HIS A 329 -2.97 25.87 3.56
CA HIS A 329 -1.60 25.34 3.65
C HIS A 329 -1.41 24.30 4.76
N GLY A 330 -2.34 24.23 5.72
CA GLY A 330 -2.18 23.40 6.91
C GLY A 330 -0.88 23.65 7.66
N TYR A 331 -0.40 22.61 8.33
CA TYR A 331 0.86 22.62 9.06
C TYR A 331 1.72 21.45 8.59
N THR A 332 2.90 21.79 8.06
CA THR A 332 3.88 20.86 7.48
C THR A 332 4.01 19.59 8.31
N ARG A 333 3.83 18.42 7.68
CA ARG A 333 3.99 17.09 8.28
C ARG A 333 3.02 16.75 9.43
N VAL A 334 1.99 17.55 9.65
CA VAL A 334 0.96 17.30 10.68
C VAL A 334 -0.42 17.33 10.06
N PHE A 335 -0.78 18.47 9.46
CA PHE A 335 -2.04 18.67 8.77
C PHE A 335 -1.71 18.99 7.32
N PRO A 336 -1.95 18.07 6.37
CA PRO A 336 -1.52 18.25 5.00
C PRO A 336 -2.14 19.50 4.40
N ALA A 337 -1.39 20.12 3.49
CA ALA A 337 -1.93 21.20 2.66
C ALA A 337 -3.17 20.68 1.90
N LEU A 338 -4.18 21.53 1.79
CA LEU A 338 -5.31 21.34 0.89
C LEU A 338 -5.08 22.08 -0.44
N ALA A 339 -4.37 23.20 -0.42
CA ALA A 339 -3.98 23.88 -1.64
C ALA A 339 -3.01 23.03 -2.46
N GLY A 340 -3.37 22.72 -3.71
CA GLY A 340 -2.52 21.98 -4.64
C GLY A 340 -2.28 20.53 -4.26
N ASN A 341 -3.05 19.98 -3.33
CA ASN A 341 -2.90 18.59 -2.91
C ASN A 341 -3.48 17.65 -3.98
N PRO A 342 -2.66 16.74 -4.55
CA PRO A 342 -3.11 15.82 -5.61
C PRO A 342 -4.32 14.97 -5.26
N VAL A 343 -4.50 14.62 -3.98
CA VAL A 343 -5.62 13.80 -3.49
C VAL A 343 -6.97 14.49 -3.71
N LEU A 344 -6.98 15.82 -3.70
CA LEU A 344 -8.20 16.62 -3.85
C LEU A 344 -8.52 16.93 -5.31
N GLN A 345 -7.58 16.60 -6.21
CA GLN A 345 -7.59 16.99 -7.61
C GLN A 345 -7.97 15.84 -8.54
N THR A 346 -8.10 14.62 -8.00
CA THR A 346 -8.59 13.45 -8.74
C THR A 346 -9.98 13.70 -9.31
N ALA A 347 -10.25 13.10 -10.47
CA ALA A 347 -11.55 13.21 -11.13
C ALA A 347 -12.71 12.78 -10.22
N ASP A 348 -12.52 11.69 -9.48
CA ASP A 348 -13.46 11.16 -8.49
C ASP A 348 -13.06 11.61 -7.08
N ALA A 349 -14.05 12.03 -6.29
CA ALA A 349 -13.88 12.60 -4.95
C ALA A 349 -13.97 11.58 -3.81
N THR A 350 -14.13 10.29 -4.12
CA THR A 350 -14.41 9.22 -3.16
C THR A 350 -13.48 9.23 -1.96
N SER A 351 -12.14 9.28 -2.16
CA SER A 351 -11.18 9.34 -1.04
C SER A 351 -11.40 10.54 -0.12
N LEU A 352 -11.68 11.72 -0.69
CA LEU A 352 -11.88 12.94 0.09
C LEU A 352 -13.19 12.91 0.87
N ILE A 353 -14.26 12.42 0.25
CA ILE A 353 -15.54 12.22 0.95
C ILE A 353 -15.34 11.22 2.10
N ASN A 354 -14.62 10.12 1.85
CA ASN A 354 -14.33 9.10 2.86
C ASN A 354 -13.53 9.68 4.04
N ILE A 355 -12.47 10.45 3.78
CA ILE A 355 -11.69 11.15 4.83
C ILE A 355 -12.55 12.10 5.66
N VAL A 356 -13.48 12.83 5.04
CA VAL A 356 -14.37 13.74 5.79
C VAL A 356 -15.37 12.95 6.63
N LEU A 357 -15.97 11.89 6.07
CA LEU A 357 -16.96 11.08 6.78
C LEU A 357 -16.34 10.31 7.95
N ASN A 358 -15.25 9.59 7.70
CA ASN A 358 -14.67 8.62 8.63
C ASN A 358 -13.45 9.14 9.38
N GLY A 359 -12.93 10.31 9.00
CA GLY A 359 -11.68 10.83 9.54
C GLY A 359 -10.48 10.07 8.97
N GLY A 360 -9.35 10.19 9.64
CA GLY A 360 -8.14 9.46 9.27
C GLY A 360 -7.05 9.64 10.30
N THR A 361 -6.20 8.63 10.45
CA THR A 361 -5.09 8.66 11.40
C THR A 361 -3.77 8.58 10.66
N LEU A 362 -2.94 9.61 10.80
CA LEU A 362 -1.54 9.59 10.42
C LEU A 362 -0.79 8.68 11.39
N PRO A 363 -0.27 7.52 10.94
CA PRO A 363 0.31 6.54 11.85
C PRO A 363 1.70 6.98 12.32
N ALA A 364 2.07 6.56 13.54
CA ALA A 364 3.44 6.69 14.02
C ALA A 364 4.39 5.76 13.25
N THR A 365 5.57 6.27 12.91
CA THR A 365 6.67 5.50 12.33
C THR A 365 7.95 5.69 13.14
N HIS A 366 8.98 4.89 12.89
CA HIS A 366 10.28 5.01 13.55
C HIS A 366 10.90 6.42 13.42
N ALA A 367 10.70 7.07 12.26
CA ALA A 367 11.22 8.40 11.98
C ALA A 367 10.20 9.53 12.26
N ALA A 368 8.94 9.20 12.56
CA ALA A 368 7.89 10.14 12.92
C ALA A 368 6.96 9.52 13.99
N PRO A 369 7.38 9.51 15.28
CA PRO A 369 6.74 8.71 16.31
C PRO A 369 5.39 9.26 16.81
N SER A 370 4.95 10.42 16.31
CA SER A 370 3.69 11.05 16.71
C SER A 370 2.54 10.63 15.81
N THR A 371 1.44 10.20 16.42
CA THR A 371 0.15 9.94 15.75
C THR A 371 -0.68 11.22 15.70
N PHE A 372 -1.33 11.51 14.57
CA PHE A 372 -2.28 12.62 14.44
C PHE A 372 -3.58 12.13 13.80
N THR A 373 -4.72 12.52 14.37
CA THR A 373 -6.02 12.06 13.88
C THR A 373 -6.88 13.24 13.42
N MET A 374 -7.37 13.16 12.20
CA MET A 374 -8.47 13.99 11.72
C MET A 374 -9.79 13.35 12.19
N PRO A 375 -10.67 14.09 12.89
CA PRO A 375 -11.92 13.54 13.39
C PRO A 375 -12.88 13.18 12.25
N ALA A 376 -13.72 12.18 12.49
CA ALA A 376 -14.84 11.83 11.63
C ALA A 376 -15.96 12.87 11.71
N PHE A 377 -16.58 13.22 10.58
CA PHE A 377 -17.69 14.17 10.51
C PHE A 377 -19.03 13.54 10.10
N ALA A 378 -19.09 12.23 9.81
CA ALA A 378 -20.32 11.55 9.43
C ALA A 378 -21.45 11.73 10.47
N TRP A 379 -21.13 11.73 11.76
CA TRP A 379 -22.11 11.91 12.83
C TRP A 379 -22.63 13.35 12.98
N ARG A 380 -21.90 14.34 12.43
CA ARG A 380 -22.13 15.78 12.67
C ARG A 380 -22.72 16.51 11.47
N LEU A 381 -22.19 16.24 10.28
CA LEU A 381 -22.56 16.92 9.05
C LEU A 381 -23.58 16.08 8.28
N SER A 382 -24.51 16.73 7.59
CA SER A 382 -25.40 16.11 6.61
C SER A 382 -24.67 15.79 5.29
N ASP A 383 -25.31 15.00 4.42
CA ASP A 383 -24.77 14.71 3.08
C ASP A 383 -24.56 15.97 2.24
N GLN A 384 -25.46 16.94 2.38
CA GLN A 384 -25.35 18.22 1.68
C GLN A 384 -24.19 19.05 2.21
N GLU A 385 -24.03 19.16 3.53
CA GLU A 385 -22.91 19.92 4.13
C GLU A 385 -21.56 19.30 3.77
N VAL A 386 -21.45 17.97 3.73
CA VAL A 386 -20.24 17.28 3.26
C VAL A 386 -20.01 17.54 1.77
N ALA A 387 -21.03 17.45 0.92
CA ALA A 387 -20.90 17.74 -0.50
C ALA A 387 -20.45 19.20 -0.74
N ASP A 388 -21.00 20.15 0.01
CA ASP A 388 -20.67 21.57 -0.10
C ASP A 388 -19.24 21.85 0.37
N VAL A 389 -18.82 21.35 1.54
CA VAL A 389 -17.47 21.59 2.07
C VAL A 389 -16.39 20.89 1.23
N VAL A 390 -16.67 19.68 0.73
CA VAL A 390 -15.77 18.97 -0.18
C VAL A 390 -15.65 19.73 -1.51
N SER A 391 -16.77 20.21 -2.07
CA SER A 391 -16.77 21.04 -3.28
C SER A 391 -16.00 22.35 -3.07
N PHE A 392 -16.19 23.00 -1.92
CA PHE A 392 -15.47 24.21 -1.54
C PHE A 392 -13.96 23.97 -1.52
N ILE A 393 -13.49 22.90 -0.86
CA ILE A 393 -12.07 22.54 -0.77
C ILE A 393 -11.50 22.24 -2.18
N ARG A 394 -12.23 21.47 -3.00
CA ARG A 394 -11.83 21.07 -4.36
C ARG A 394 -11.79 22.23 -5.36
N GLY A 395 -12.51 23.32 -5.09
CA GLY A 395 -12.52 24.55 -5.91
C GLY A 395 -11.75 25.73 -5.31
N SER A 396 -11.12 25.57 -4.14
CA SER A 396 -10.42 26.65 -3.44
C SER A 396 -8.92 26.66 -3.68
N TRP A 397 -8.29 27.81 -3.47
CA TRP A 397 -6.83 27.99 -3.51
C TRP A 397 -6.15 27.63 -4.83
N GLY A 398 -6.88 27.66 -5.95
CA GLY A 398 -6.39 27.23 -7.26
C GLY A 398 -6.57 25.74 -7.55
N ASN A 399 -7.33 25.03 -6.70
CA ASN A 399 -7.76 23.68 -6.98
C ASN A 399 -8.78 23.63 -8.13
N GLN A 400 -8.78 22.52 -8.87
CA GLN A 400 -9.56 22.31 -10.10
C GLN A 400 -10.33 20.98 -10.05
N GLY A 401 -10.71 20.54 -8.84
CA GLY A 401 -11.53 19.35 -8.65
C GLY A 401 -13.00 19.65 -8.99
N ALA A 402 -13.68 18.69 -9.61
CA ALA A 402 -15.12 18.81 -9.88
C ALA A 402 -15.94 18.91 -8.57
N PRO A 403 -17.09 19.61 -8.57
CA PRO A 403 -17.99 19.63 -7.42
C PRO A 403 -18.58 18.24 -7.14
N VAL A 404 -18.93 18.02 -5.87
CA VAL A 404 -19.52 16.79 -5.33
C VAL A 404 -21.01 16.98 -5.09
N LYS A 405 -21.80 15.93 -5.32
CA LYS A 405 -23.24 15.93 -5.03
C LYS A 405 -23.52 15.25 -3.69
N ALA A 406 -24.60 15.65 -3.03
CA ALA A 406 -25.07 14.98 -1.82
C ALA A 406 -25.36 13.48 -2.02
N SER A 407 -25.79 13.08 -3.23
CA SER A 407 -25.97 11.66 -3.58
C SER A 407 -24.69 10.86 -3.47
N ASP A 408 -23.55 11.44 -3.90
CA ASP A 408 -22.25 10.78 -3.88
C ASP A 408 -21.83 10.49 -2.42
N VAL A 409 -22.15 11.42 -1.51
CA VAL A 409 -21.93 11.26 -0.07
C VAL A 409 -22.88 10.22 0.53
N ALA A 410 -24.16 10.28 0.19
CA ALA A 410 -25.18 9.36 0.69
C ALA A 410 -24.86 7.91 0.31
N ASP A 411 -24.35 7.68 -0.90
CA ASP A 411 -23.97 6.35 -1.37
C ASP A 411 -22.77 5.80 -0.60
N LEU A 412 -21.76 6.65 -0.32
CA LEU A 412 -20.62 6.24 0.51
C LEU A 412 -20.99 5.95 1.97
N ARG A 413 -21.96 6.68 2.55
CA ARG A 413 -22.46 6.39 3.90
C ARG A 413 -23.20 5.05 4.00
N LYS A 414 -24.00 4.71 3.00
CA LYS A 414 -24.79 3.46 2.99
C LYS A 414 -23.90 2.23 2.85
N ASN A 415 -22.76 2.38 2.18
CA ASN A 415 -21.86 1.28 1.89
C ASN A 415 -21.06 0.79 3.10
N ASP A 416 -21.42 1.21 4.34
CA ASP A 416 -20.80 0.90 5.63
C ASP A 416 -19.48 0.17 5.44
N LEU A 417 -18.49 0.93 4.93
CA LEU A 417 -17.19 0.39 4.61
C LEU A 417 -16.59 0.07 5.96
N HIS A 418 -16.82 -1.15 6.44
CA HIS A 418 -15.99 -1.78 7.45
C HIS A 418 -14.60 -1.82 6.82
N THR A 419 -13.86 -0.73 6.96
CA THR A 419 -12.55 -0.54 6.37
C THR A 419 -11.67 -1.68 6.86
N THR A 420 -11.30 -2.55 5.92
CA THR A 420 -10.27 -3.58 6.08
C THR A 420 -8.89 -2.96 6.23
N SER A 421 -8.71 -1.69 5.78
CA SER A 421 -7.52 -0.89 6.05
C SER A 421 -7.38 -0.62 7.54
N GLY A 422 -6.15 -0.77 8.03
CA GLY A 422 -5.75 -0.66 9.42
C GLY A 422 -5.86 0.74 10.03
N ASP A 423 -6.74 1.61 9.55
CA ASP A 423 -6.93 2.95 10.08
C ASP A 423 -7.42 2.94 11.55
N ASP A 424 -7.88 1.78 12.06
CA ASP A 424 -8.16 1.48 13.47
C ASP A 424 -7.04 0.71 14.21
N LEU A 425 -5.84 0.57 13.62
CA LEU A 425 -4.66 -0.07 14.24
C LEU A 425 -3.83 0.90 15.09
N GLY A 426 -4.28 2.15 15.26
CA GLY A 426 -3.61 3.19 16.06
C GLY A 426 -3.43 2.90 17.56
N GLN A 427 -3.67 1.67 18.05
CA GLN A 427 -3.51 1.30 19.46
C GLN A 427 -2.60 0.09 19.75
N VAL A 428 -1.87 -0.48 18.80
CA VAL A 428 -0.89 -1.53 19.13
C VAL A 428 0.50 -0.93 19.32
N THR A 429 0.65 -0.09 20.33
CA THR A 429 1.97 0.24 20.88
C THR A 429 2.22 -0.58 22.14
N GLN A 430 3.28 -1.38 22.08
CA GLN A 430 4.13 -1.87 23.17
C GLN A 430 3.44 -2.57 24.36
N LYS A 431 3.64 -3.88 24.45
CA LYS A 431 3.97 -4.50 25.73
C LYS A 431 5.32 -5.20 25.62
N HIS A 432 6.26 -4.69 26.42
CA HIS A 432 7.50 -5.36 26.79
C HIS A 432 7.24 -6.70 27.46
#